data_AF-A0A958E8P3-F1
#
_entry.id   AF-A0A958E8P3-F1
#
_cell.length_a   1.000
_cell.length_b   1.000
_cell.length_c   1.000
_cell.angle_alpha   90.00
_cell.angle_beta   90.00
_cell.angle_gamma   90.00
#
_symmetry.space_group_name_H-M   'P 1'
#
loop_
_entity.id
_entity.type
_entity.pdbx_description
1 polymer ?
#
loop_
_entity_poly.entity_id
_entity_poly.type
_entity_poly.pdbx_seq_one_letter_code
_entity_poly.pdbx_strand_id
1 'polypeptide(L)' 'MKWLSETLIPIGNPDLDVLVAFNLGLGISSDLNRWALRPEVGYLFNPGENGHYFHWSLGVSVATP' A
#
# COMPACT_ATOMS: atom_id res chain seq x y z
N MET A 1 14.69 8.50 -8.88
CA MET A 1 13.24 8.47 -8.61
C MET A 1 12.73 7.08 -8.98
N LYS A 2 12.08 6.36 -8.07
CA LYS A 2 11.62 4.98 -8.28
C LYS A 2 10.15 4.88 -7.92
N TRP A 3 9.34 4.39 -8.86
CA TRP A 3 7.91 4.13 -8.67
C TRP A 3 7.73 2.74 -8.08
N LEU A 4 6.84 2.61 -7.08
CA LEU A 4 6.52 1.35 -6.41
C LEU A 4 5.00 1.16 -6.43
N SER A 5 4.56 -0.01 -6.86
CA SER A 5 3.16 -0.45 -6.83
C SER A 5 3.05 -1.70 -5.97
N GLU A 6 2.25 -1.65 -4.90
CA GLU A 6 2.03 -2.77 -3.99
C GLU A 6 0.54 -3.15 -3.97
N THR A 7 0.26 -4.45 -4.02
CA THR A 7 -1.09 -5.04 -3.94
C THR A 7 -1.16 -5.94 -2.72
N LEU A 8 -2.15 -5.74 -1.85
CA LEU A 8 -2.40 -6.57 -0.68
C LEU A 8 -3.33 -7.74 -1.05
N ILE A 9 -2.94 -8.97 -0.71
CA ILE A 9 -3.77 -10.18 -0.86
C ILE A 9 -4.07 -10.74 0.54
N PRO A 10 -5.34 -10.80 0.98
CA PRO A 10 -5.66 -11.35 2.30
C PRO A 10 -5.47 -12.87 2.33
N ILE A 11 -4.83 -13.39 3.39
CA ILE A 11 -4.76 -14.81 3.71
C ILE A 11 -5.59 -15.05 4.97
N GLY A 12 -6.79 -15.64 4.83
CA GLY A 12 -7.54 -16.27 5.92
C GLY A 12 -8.98 -15.80 6.13
N ASN A 13 -9.85 -16.81 6.36
CA ASN A 13 -11.29 -16.82 6.68
C ASN A 13 -12.29 -16.60 5.52
N PRO A 14 -13.20 -17.56 5.24
CA PRO A 14 -14.19 -17.47 4.15
C PRO A 14 -15.36 -16.52 4.44
N ASP A 15 -15.51 -16.06 5.69
CA ASP A 15 -16.57 -15.14 6.13
C ASP A 15 -16.09 -13.68 6.28
N LEU A 16 -14.89 -13.35 5.80
CA LEU A 16 -14.38 -11.98 5.81
C LEU A 16 -14.54 -11.35 4.42
N ASP A 17 -15.19 -10.20 4.39
CA ASP A 17 -15.29 -9.36 3.19
C ASP A 17 -13.89 -9.09 2.63
N VAL A 18 -13.68 -9.47 1.37
CA VAL A 18 -12.39 -9.29 0.70
C VAL A 18 -12.20 -7.82 0.42
N LEU A 19 -11.27 -7.17 1.11
CA LEU A 19 -10.90 -5.78 0.84
C LEU A 19 -9.66 -5.73 -0.06
N VAL A 20 -9.76 -4.99 -1.16
CA VAL A 20 -8.67 -4.79 -2.12
C VAL A 20 -8.25 -3.32 -2.10
N ALA A 21 -6.95 -3.08 -1.92
CA ALA A 21 -6.36 -1.75 -1.92
C ALA A 21 -5.30 -1.61 -3.01
N PHE A 22 -5.40 -0.55 -3.80
CA PHE A 22 -4.34 -0.08 -4.69
C PHE A 22 -3.65 1.12 -4.04
N ASN A 23 -2.33 1.06 -3.87
CA ASN A 23 -1.56 2.16 -3.30
C ASN A 23 -0.49 2.62 -4.29
N LEU A 24 -0.41 3.95 -4.48
CA LEU A 24 0.63 4.60 -5.25
C LEU A 24 1.45 5.48 -4.30
N GLY A 25 2.73 5.15 -4.18
CA GLY A 25 3.65 5.84 -3.28
C GLY A 25 4.91 6.38 -3.97
N LEU A 26 5.51 7.39 -3.35
CA LEU A 26 6.81 7.93 -3.75
C LEU A 26 7.87 7.60 -2.69
N GLY A 27 8.89 6.85 -3.06
CA GLY A 27 10.02 6.56 -2.16
C GLY A 27 11.00 7.74 -2.08
N ILE A 28 11.10 8.36 -0.91
CA ILE A 28 12.01 9.47 -0.59
C ILE A 28 13.08 8.96 0.37
N SER A 29 14.35 9.03 -0.05
CA SER A 29 15.48 8.64 0.78
C SER A 29 16.78 9.24 0.25
N SER A 30 17.77 9.38 1.13
CA SER A 30 19.17 9.59 0.74
C SER A 30 19.80 8.33 0.15
N ASP A 31 19.35 7.14 0.59
CA ASP A 31 19.79 5.84 0.10
C ASP A 31 18.62 4.84 0.12
N LEU A 32 18.06 4.60 -1.07
CA LEU A 32 16.92 3.70 -1.26
C LEU A 32 17.22 2.24 -0.92
N ASN A 33 18.48 1.85 -0.82
CA ASN A 33 18.87 0.49 -0.40
C ASN A 33 18.93 0.34 1.12
N ARG A 34 18.83 1.44 1.88
CA ARG A 34 18.94 1.43 3.34
C ARG A 34 17.63 1.78 4.03
N TRP A 35 16.96 2.84 3.56
CA TRP A 35 15.69 3.27 4.12
C TRP A 35 14.88 4.03 3.08
N ALA A 36 13.58 4.18 3.28
CA ALA A 36 12.75 5.09 2.50
C ALA A 36 11.51 5.52 3.28
N LEU A 37 11.16 6.81 3.18
CA LEU A 37 9.84 7.33 3.52
C LEU A 37 8.96 7.27 2.28
N ARG A 38 7.72 6.81 2.44
CA ARG A 38 6.78 6.59 1.34
C ARG A 38 5.46 7.29 1.61
N PRO A 39 5.31 8.59 1.33
CA PRO A 39 3.99 9.19 1.19
C PRO A 39 3.22 8.46 0.08
N GLU A 40 1.99 8.10 0.39
CA GLU A 40 1.15 7.22 -0.41
C GLU A 40 -0.27 7.77 -0.49
N VAL A 41 -0.89 7.60 -1.67
CA VAL A 41 -2.33 7.73 -1.85
C VAL A 41 -2.85 6.37 -2.29
N GLY A 42 -4.00 5.98 -1.74
CA GLY A 42 -4.60 4.69 -2.04
C GLY A 42 -6.08 4.75 -2.33
N TYR A 43 -6.55 3.70 -2.98
CA TYR A 43 -7.95 3.45 -3.29
C TYR A 43 -8.29 2.05 -2.77
N LEU A 44 -9.23 2.01 -1.84
CA LEU A 44 -9.73 0.79 -1.18
C LEU A 44 -11.16 0.51 -1.63
N PHE A 45 -11.45 -0.73 -1.98
CA PHE A 45 -12.81 -1.16 -2.31
C PHE A 45 -13.04 -2.63 -1.92
N ASN A 46 -14.32 -2.98 -1.75
CA ASN A 46 -14.77 -4.36 -1.55
C ASN A 46 -15.36 -4.89 -2.87
N PRO A 47 -14.74 -5.89 -3.54
CA PRO A 47 -15.28 -6.45 -4.77
C PRO A 47 -16.63 -7.12 -4.53
N GLY A 48 -17.70 -6.57 -5.11
CA GLY A 48 -19.07 -7.08 -4.98
C GLY A 48 -20.00 -6.16 -4.19
N GLU A 49 -19.47 -5.16 -3.49
CA GLU A 49 -20.25 -4.12 -2.83
C GLU A 49 -20.11 -2.76 -3.51
N ASN A 50 -21.14 -1.92 -3.39
CA ASN A 50 -21.07 -0.55 -3.85
C ASN A 50 -20.45 0.33 -2.76
N GLY A 51 -19.14 0.56 -2.84
CA GLY A 51 -18.43 1.45 -1.93
C GLY A 51 -16.93 1.50 -2.22
N HIS A 52 -16.33 2.69 -2.05
CA HIS A 52 -14.89 2.87 -2.15
C HIS A 52 -14.40 4.01 -1.26
N TYR A 53 -13.13 3.93 -0.87
CA TYR A 53 -12.47 4.94 -0.06
C TYR A 53 -11.15 5.34 -0.69
N PHE A 54 -10.93 6.66 -0.83
CA PHE A 54 -9.61 7.22 -1.07
C PHE A 54 -8.95 7.54 0.26
N HIS A 55 -7.69 7.15 0.43
CA HIS A 55 -6.93 7.37 1.67
C HIS A 55 -5.52 7.87 1.39
N TRP A 56 -4.94 8.52 2.40
CA TRP A 56 -3.53 8.92 2.42
C TRP A 56 -2.80 8.12 3.49
N SER A 57 -1.60 7.64 3.18
CA SER A 57 -0.74 6.92 4.12
C SER A 57 0.70 7.41 4.06
N LEU A 58 1.46 7.09 5.11
CA LEU A 58 2.90 7.33 5.18
C LEU A 58 3.59 6.03 5.60
N GLY A 59 4.28 5.41 4.65
CA GLY A 59 5.08 4.20 4.87
C GLY A 59 6.52 4.52 5.28
N VAL A 60 7.12 3.62 6.06
CA VAL A 60 8.56 3.60 6.36
C VAL A 60 9.10 2.23 5.95
N SER A 61 10.14 2.23 5.14
CA SER A 61 10.88 1.02 4.75
C SER A 61 12.29 1.12 5.32
N VAL A 62 12.76 0.05 5.96
CA VAL A 62 14.13 -0.07 6.45
C VAL A 62 14.66 -1.41 5.95
N ALA A 63 15.77 -1.37 5.23
CA ALA A 63 16.48 -2.57 4.83
C ALA A 63 17.50 -2.90 5.92
N THR A 64 17.42 -4.11 6.48
CA THR A 64 18.48 -4.67 7.32
C THR A 64 19.66 -5.12 6.45
N PRO A 65 20.90 -5.04 6.97
CA PRO A 65 22.11 -5.43 6.23
C PRO A 65 22.13 -6.89 5.80
#